data_AF-A0A8J9UPP6-F1
#
_entry.id   AF-A0A8J9UPP6-F1
#
_cell.length_a   1.000
_cell.length_b   1.000
_cell.length_c   1.000
_cell.angle_alpha   90.00
_cell.angle_beta   90.00
_cell.angle_gamma   90.00
#
_symmetry.space_group_name_H-M   'P 1'
#
loop_
_entity.id
_entity.type
_entity.pdbx_description
1 polymer ?
#
loop_
_entity_poly.entity_id
_entity_poly.type
_entity_poly.pdbx_seq_one_letter_code
_entity_poly.pdbx_strand_id
1 'polypeptide(L)'
;MTGKCSARVNLDRFGYISAAYTDHNHRPPTLKKLANGKYLRFSALLQTVQATESRKIPNYEVMNLPGNRRLIMYKNYTFSYKNTQWSKKRYLYCSKKYSMKCTARFRLNEKGVIFAAFTDHNHQPPHFQKCPNGTYVKIS
;
A
#
# COMPACT_ATOMS: atom_id res chain seq x y z
N MET A 1 -14.04 -15.76 13.43
CA MET A 1 -15.03 -16.24 14.42
C MET A 1 -14.64 -15.71 15.80
N THR A 2 -15.16 -14.56 16.21
CA THR A 2 -14.91 -13.99 17.55
C THR A 2 -16.09 -14.31 18.46
N GLY A 3 -16.17 -15.55 18.93
CA GLY A 3 -17.15 -15.97 19.92
C GLY A 3 -16.80 -15.41 21.30
N LYS A 4 -17.79 -14.98 22.08
CA LYS A 4 -17.59 -14.56 23.47
C LYS A 4 -17.09 -15.76 24.30
N CYS A 5 -16.12 -15.52 25.17
CA CYS A 5 -15.66 -16.51 26.15
C CYS A 5 -16.80 -16.87 27.12
N SER A 6 -16.93 -18.16 27.45
CA SER A 6 -17.87 -18.67 28.47
C SER A 6 -17.37 -18.49 29.90
N ALA A 7 -16.07 -18.31 30.11
CA ALA A 7 -15.49 -18.20 31.44
C ALA A 7 -15.76 -16.83 32.07
N ARG A 8 -16.04 -16.84 33.38
CA ARG A 8 -16.32 -15.63 34.17
C ARG A 8 -15.91 -15.83 35.63
N VAL A 9 -15.54 -14.73 36.28
CA VAL A 9 -15.26 -14.68 37.70
C VAL A 9 -16.21 -13.66 38.32
N ASN A 10 -16.92 -14.08 39.36
CA ASN A 10 -17.79 -13.20 40.13
C ASN A 10 -17.04 -12.73 41.38
N LEU A 11 -17.20 -11.45 41.68
CA LEU A 11 -16.67 -10.84 42.91
C LEU A 11 -17.83 -10.56 43.87
N ASP A 12 -17.57 -10.64 45.17
CA ASP A 12 -18.51 -10.20 46.20
C ASP A 12 -18.48 -8.67 46.37
N ARG A 13 -19.27 -8.17 47.34
CA ARG A 13 -19.34 -6.73 47.64
C ARG A 13 -18.03 -6.12 48.17
N PHE A 14 -17.08 -6.95 48.58
CA PHE A 14 -15.78 -6.56 49.14
C PHE A 14 -14.63 -6.79 48.14
N GLY A 15 -14.93 -7.32 46.95
CA GLY A 15 -13.95 -7.57 45.88
C GLY A 15 -13.27 -8.94 45.95
N TYR A 16 -13.70 -9.84 46.82
CA TYR A 16 -13.19 -11.21 46.87
C TYR A 16 -13.88 -12.11 45.85
N ILE A 17 -13.17 -13.11 45.35
CA ILE A 17 -13.72 -14.09 44.39
C ILE A 17 -14.79 -14.92 45.09
N SER A 18 -16.03 -14.81 44.64
CA SER A 18 -17.16 -15.58 45.16
C SER A 18 -17.46 -16.84 44.34
N ALA A 19 -17.20 -16.79 43.03
CA ALA A 19 -17.29 -17.95 42.15
C ALA A 19 -16.41 -17.77 40.91
N ALA A 20 -15.82 -18.85 40.43
CA ALA A 20 -15.04 -18.87 39.19
C ALA A 20 -15.52 -20.01 38.29
N TYR A 21 -15.89 -19.66 37.06
CA TYR A 21 -16.29 -20.60 36.02
C TYR A 21 -15.19 -20.62 34.96
N THR A 22 -14.43 -21.70 34.89
CA THR A 22 -13.17 -21.81 34.14
C THR A 22 -13.29 -22.56 32.81
N ASP A 23 -14.50 -23.01 32.44
CA ASP A 23 -14.71 -23.69 31.16
C ASP A 23 -14.63 -22.70 29.98
N HIS A 24 -13.77 -23.02 29.02
CA HIS A 24 -13.48 -22.18 27.87
C HIS A 24 -13.94 -22.83 26.56
N ASN A 25 -14.62 -22.05 25.73
CA ASN A 25 -15.03 -22.42 24.37
C ASN A 25 -14.01 -21.99 23.29
N HIS A 26 -12.80 -21.60 23.70
CA HIS A 26 -11.74 -21.18 22.79
C HIS A 26 -10.36 -21.48 23.38
N ARG A 27 -9.34 -21.54 22.53
CA ARG A 27 -7.94 -21.65 22.97
C ARG A 27 -7.52 -20.36 23.70
N PRO A 28 -6.61 -20.42 24.69
CA PRO A 28 -6.13 -19.24 25.40
C PRO A 28 -5.57 -18.17 24.43
N PRO A 29 -5.95 -16.89 24.58
CA PRO A 29 -5.38 -15.84 23.76
C PRO A 29 -3.90 -15.65 24.07
N THR A 30 -3.05 -15.64 23.04
CA THR A 30 -1.62 -15.41 23.21
C THR A 30 -1.36 -13.91 23.46
N LEU A 31 -0.98 -13.56 24.69
CA LEU A 31 -0.64 -12.20 25.11
C LEU A 31 0.85 -12.07 25.41
N LYS A 32 1.47 -10.95 25.02
CA LYS A 32 2.83 -10.58 25.41
C LYS A 32 2.79 -9.39 26.37
N LYS A 33 3.47 -9.51 27.50
CA LYS A 33 3.62 -8.41 28.47
C LYS A 33 4.66 -7.41 27.96
N LEU A 34 4.30 -6.13 27.95
CA LEU A 34 5.17 -5.01 27.61
C LEU A 34 5.93 -4.50 28.84
N ALA A 35 7.03 -3.78 28.61
CA ALA A 35 7.83 -3.17 29.67
C ALA A 35 7.03 -2.19 30.57
N ASN A 36 5.97 -1.59 30.03
CA ASN A 36 5.07 -0.70 30.78
C ASN A 36 3.94 -1.44 31.55
N GLY A 37 4.03 -2.76 31.68
CA GLY A 37 3.06 -3.60 32.39
C GLY A 37 1.77 -3.90 31.63
N LYS A 38 1.55 -3.34 30.43
CA LYS A 38 0.38 -3.64 29.59
C LYS A 38 0.55 -4.96 28.84
N TYR A 39 -0.55 -5.60 28.47
CA TYR A 39 -0.56 -6.83 27.66
C TYR A 39 -1.02 -6.53 26.22
N LEU A 40 -0.26 -7.00 25.24
CA LEU A 40 -0.63 -6.94 23.81
C LEU A 40 -0.97 -8.32 23.28
N ARG A 41 -2.01 -8.41 22.45
CA ARG A 41 -2.30 -9.63 21.68
C ARG A 41 -1.20 -9.87 20.65
N PHE A 42 -0.75 -11.12 20.53
CA PHE A 42 0.31 -11.50 19.59
C PHE A 42 -0.05 -11.16 18.13
N SER A 43 -1.34 -11.24 17.76
CA SER A 43 -1.84 -10.84 16.44
C SER A 43 -1.63 -9.35 16.14
N ALA A 44 -1.70 -8.48 17.16
CA ALA A 44 -1.42 -7.05 17.00
C ALA A 44 0.09 -6.78 16.86
N LEU A 45 0.92 -7.63 17.47
CA LEU A 45 2.37 -7.54 17.41
C LEU A 45 2.91 -7.86 16.01
N LEU A 46 2.37 -8.89 15.35
CA LEU A 46 2.71 -9.22 13.96
C LEU A 46 2.34 -8.09 12.99
N GLN A 47 1.22 -7.40 13.21
CA GLN A 47 0.82 -6.25 12.39
C GLN A 47 1.80 -5.07 12.55
N THR A 48 2.33 -4.84 13.75
CA THR A 48 3.30 -3.75 13.98
C THR A 48 4.67 -4.02 13.35
N VAL A 49 5.12 -5.28 13.31
CA VAL A 49 6.38 -5.67 12.64
C VAL A 49 6.24 -5.61 11.11
N GLN A 50 5.08 -5.99 10.57
CA GLN A 50 4.78 -5.86 9.13
C GLN A 50 4.64 -4.40 8.66
N ALA A 51 4.40 -3.45 9.57
CA ALA A 51 4.24 -2.04 9.25
C ALA A 51 5.55 -1.26 9.11
N THR A 52 6.66 -1.78 9.64
CA THR A 52 7.93 -1.01 9.72
C THR A 52 8.94 -1.31 8.62
N GLU A 53 8.82 -2.39 7.83
CA GLU A 53 9.85 -2.75 6.83
C GLU A 53 9.32 -3.28 5.49
N SER A 54 8.12 -2.88 5.05
CA SER A 54 7.84 -2.95 3.61
C SER A 54 8.22 -1.62 2.98
N ARG A 55 9.50 -1.48 2.59
CA ARG A 55 9.83 -0.65 1.43
C ARG A 55 9.02 -1.24 0.27
N LYS A 56 7.77 -0.78 0.07
CA LYS A 56 7.01 -1.06 -1.14
C LYS A 56 7.84 -0.48 -2.27
N ILE A 57 8.63 -1.33 -2.92
CA ILE A 57 9.34 -0.98 -4.13
C ILE A 57 8.26 -0.40 -5.05
N PRO A 58 8.40 0.84 -5.52
CA PRO A 58 7.46 1.37 -6.49
C PRO A 58 7.46 0.41 -7.69
N ASN A 59 6.30 -0.18 -8.00
CA ASN A 59 6.14 -1.12 -9.12
C ASN A 59 6.25 -0.42 -10.49
N TYR A 60 6.96 0.71 -10.58
CA TYR A 60 7.14 1.53 -11.76
C TYR A 60 8.60 2.01 -11.86
N GLU A 61 9.06 2.27 -13.08
CA GLU A 61 10.37 2.83 -13.35
C GLU A 61 10.26 4.30 -13.76
N VAL A 62 11.21 5.13 -13.31
CA VAL A 62 11.33 6.51 -13.79
C VAL A 62 12.27 6.52 -14.98
N MET A 63 11.74 6.89 -16.15
CA MET A 63 12.52 7.01 -17.38
C MET A 63 12.96 8.46 -17.59
N ASN A 64 14.27 8.64 -17.75
CA ASN A 64 14.86 9.90 -18.18
C ASN A 64 15.02 9.89 -19.70
N LEU A 65 14.36 10.84 -20.37
CA LEU A 65 14.45 11.03 -21.81
C LEU A 65 15.39 12.21 -22.12
N PRO A 66 15.93 12.28 -23.36
CA PRO A 66 16.67 13.45 -23.82
C PRO A 66 15.89 14.75 -23.63
N GLY A 67 16.60 15.80 -23.21
CA GLY A 67 16.03 17.12 -22.93
C GLY A 67 15.37 17.25 -21.55
N ASN A 68 15.87 16.53 -20.53
CA ASN A 68 15.41 16.59 -19.13
C ASN A 68 13.91 16.26 -18.93
N ARG A 69 13.34 15.48 -19.87
CA ARG A 69 11.95 15.03 -19.79
C ARG A 69 11.90 13.74 -18.99
N ARG A 70 10.98 13.67 -18.03
CA ARG A 70 10.79 12.49 -17.17
C ARG A 70 9.43 11.86 -17.41
N LEU A 71 9.42 10.55 -17.63
CA LEU A 71 8.22 9.74 -17.73
C LEU A 71 8.25 8.64 -16.67
N ILE A 72 7.08 8.14 -16.31
CA ILE A 72 6.94 6.96 -15.46
C ILE A 72 6.50 5.79 -16.33
N MET A 73 7.27 4.71 -16.32
CA MET A 73 6.93 3.44 -16.96
C MET A 73 6.23 2.54 -15.95
N TYR A 74 5.01 2.11 -16.26
CA TYR A 74 4.25 1.15 -15.47
C TYR A 74 3.59 0.14 -16.40
N LYS A 75 3.86 -1.16 -16.19
CA LYS A 75 3.36 -2.25 -17.05
C LYS A 75 3.61 -2.00 -18.55
N ASN A 76 4.82 -1.57 -18.91
CA ASN A 76 5.24 -1.23 -20.28
C ASN A 76 4.53 -0.02 -20.93
N TYR A 77 3.69 0.71 -20.18
CA TYR A 77 3.08 1.96 -20.63
C TYR A 77 3.72 3.16 -19.96
N THR A 78 3.80 4.27 -20.70
CA THR A 78 4.37 5.51 -20.18
C THR A 78 3.30 6.47 -19.70
N PHE A 79 3.61 7.14 -18.59
CA PHE A 79 2.73 8.08 -17.93
C PHE A 79 3.47 9.38 -17.60
N SER A 80 2.75 10.50 -17.60
CA SER A 80 3.28 11.81 -17.25
C SER A 80 2.34 12.56 -16.32
N TYR A 81 2.91 13.44 -15.51
CA TYR A 81 2.13 14.40 -14.74
C TYR A 81 1.48 15.42 -15.67
N LYS A 82 0.22 15.75 -15.40
CA LYS A 82 -0.40 16.92 -16.00
C LYS A 82 0.00 18.15 -15.20
N ASN A 83 0.66 19.11 -15.84
CA ASN A 83 0.91 20.43 -15.27
C ASN A 83 -0.39 21.23 -15.37
N THR A 84 -1.25 21.13 -14.36
CA THR A 84 -2.27 22.15 -14.13
C THR A 84 -2.14 22.64 -12.71
N GLN A 85 -2.08 23.96 -12.54
CA GLN A 85 -2.02 24.66 -11.25
C GLN A 85 -3.06 24.15 -10.24
N TRP A 86 -4.22 23.68 -10.74
CA TRP A 86 -5.31 23.11 -9.94
C TRP A 86 -5.10 21.65 -9.51
N SER A 87 -4.34 20.87 -10.29
CA SER A 87 -4.04 19.49 -9.93
C SER A 87 -2.70 19.46 -9.19
N LYS A 88 -2.74 19.37 -7.87
CA LYS A 88 -1.57 19.05 -7.02
C LYS A 88 -0.98 17.68 -7.43
N LYS A 89 -0.33 17.56 -8.59
CA LYS A 89 0.26 16.33 -9.18
C LYS A 89 -0.50 15.04 -8.84
N ARG A 90 -1.84 15.09 -8.83
CA ARG A 90 -2.66 14.05 -8.19
C ARG A 90 -2.77 12.81 -9.06
N TYR A 91 -2.63 12.99 -10.37
CA TYR A 91 -2.79 11.92 -11.35
C TYR A 91 -1.69 11.99 -12.38
N LEU A 92 -1.13 10.83 -12.66
CA LEU A 92 -0.36 10.57 -13.86
C LEU A 92 -1.28 9.98 -14.91
N TYR A 93 -1.18 10.49 -16.13
CA TYR A 93 -1.99 10.03 -17.25
C TYR A 93 -1.10 9.34 -18.27
N CYS A 94 -1.66 8.40 -19.00
CA CYS A 94 -0.95 7.78 -20.10
C CYS A 94 -0.48 8.86 -21.10
N SER A 95 0.74 8.72 -21.62
CA SER A 95 1.31 9.65 -22.60
C SER A 95 0.48 9.77 -23.89
N LYS A 96 -0.37 8.79 -24.18
CA LYS A 96 -1.28 8.77 -25.34
C LYS A 96 -2.68 9.33 -25.04
N LYS A 97 -2.89 9.95 -23.87
CA LYS A 97 -4.18 10.56 -23.48
C LYS A 97 -4.76 11.47 -24.55
N TYR A 98 -3.95 12.35 -25.13
CA TYR A 98 -4.44 13.32 -26.13
C TYR A 98 -4.45 12.74 -27.54
N SER A 99 -3.38 12.04 -27.93
CA SER A 99 -3.24 11.50 -29.29
C SER A 99 -4.22 10.36 -29.59
N MET A 100 -4.59 9.54 -28.59
CA MET A 100 -5.45 8.36 -28.77
C MET A 100 -6.64 8.35 -27.80
N LYS A 101 -6.93 9.48 -27.13
CA LYS A 101 -8.01 9.59 -26.14
C LYS A 101 -7.93 8.55 -25.02
N CYS A 102 -6.73 8.06 -24.69
CA CYS A 102 -6.52 7.04 -23.66
C CYS A 102 -6.96 7.54 -22.28
N THR A 103 -7.72 6.71 -21.56
CA THR A 103 -8.29 7.01 -20.24
C THR A 103 -7.42 6.52 -19.08
N ALA A 104 -6.42 5.69 -19.37
CA ALA A 104 -5.48 5.15 -18.38
C ALA A 104 -4.81 6.25 -17.55
N ARG A 105 -4.83 6.06 -16.23
CA ARG A 105 -4.27 6.99 -15.24
C ARG A 105 -4.03 6.30 -13.92
N PHE A 106 -3.07 6.79 -13.14
CA PHE A 106 -2.89 6.36 -11.76
C PHE A 106 -2.49 7.50 -10.85
N ARG A 107 -2.63 7.28 -9.54
CA ARG A 107 -2.32 8.24 -8.49
C ARG A 107 -1.25 7.67 -7.59
N LEU A 108 -0.22 8.48 -7.32
CA LEU A 108 0.77 8.21 -6.29
C LEU A 108 0.34 8.88 -4.98
N ASN A 109 0.67 8.27 -3.85
CA ASN A 109 0.60 8.93 -2.55
C ASN A 109 1.85 9.81 -2.32
N GLU A 110 1.91 10.50 -1.18
CA GLU A 110 3.03 11.39 -0.81
C GLU A 110 4.37 10.66 -0.69
N LYS A 111 4.34 9.35 -0.44
CA LYS A 111 5.51 8.47 -0.39
C LYS A 111 5.90 7.90 -1.75
N GLY A 112 5.26 8.33 -2.84
CA GLY A 112 5.55 7.85 -4.19
C GLY A 112 5.03 6.44 -4.49
N VAL A 113 4.15 5.88 -3.66
CA VAL A 113 3.56 4.55 -3.85
C VAL A 113 2.25 4.68 -4.63
N ILE A 114 1.99 3.74 -5.55
CA ILE A 114 0.72 3.67 -6.28
C ILE A 114 -0.42 3.47 -5.27
N PHE A 115 -1.31 4.47 -5.18
CA PHE A 115 -2.49 4.46 -4.33
C PHE A 115 -3.70 3.88 -5.08
N ALA A 116 -3.85 4.24 -6.36
CA ALA A 116 -4.91 3.76 -7.24
C ALA A 116 -4.43 3.78 -8.69
N ALA A 117 -4.74 2.74 -9.46
CA ALA A 117 -4.37 2.65 -10.87
C ALA A 117 -5.52 2.16 -11.74
N PHE A 118 -5.76 2.88 -12.83
CA PHE A 118 -6.65 2.50 -13.91
C PHE A 118 -5.79 2.26 -15.15
N THR A 119 -5.57 0.98 -15.49
CA THR A 119 -4.61 0.53 -16.51
C THR A 119 -5.28 -0.07 -17.73
N ASP A 120 -6.52 0.33 -18.02
CA ASP A 120 -7.18 -0.05 -19.25
C ASP A 120 -6.73 0.89 -20.38
N HIS A 121 -6.07 0.32 -21.39
CA HIS A 121 -5.46 1.05 -22.50
C HIS A 121 -6.16 0.66 -23.80
N ASN A 122 -6.52 1.66 -24.60
CA ASN A 122 -7.09 1.49 -25.93
C ASN A 122 -6.03 1.50 -27.05
N HIS A 123 -4.78 1.20 -26.70
CA HIS A 123 -3.65 1.22 -27.63
C HIS A 123 -2.54 0.28 -27.14
N GLN A 124 -1.67 -0.13 -28.06
CA GLN A 124 -0.52 -0.96 -27.72
C GLN A 124 0.56 -0.17 -26.94
N PRO A 125 1.40 -0.86 -26.15
CA PRO A 125 2.52 -0.24 -25.44
C PRO A 125 3.51 0.42 -26.40
N PRO A 126 4.06 1.60 -26.07
CA PRO A 126 5.14 2.19 -26.84
C PRO A 126 6.45 1.42 -26.62
N HIS A 127 7.26 1.27 -27.66
CA HIS A 127 8.57 0.63 -27.56
C HIS A 127 9.66 1.66 -27.22
N PHE A 128 10.45 1.36 -26.19
CA PHE A 128 11.55 2.21 -25.73
C PHE A 128 12.81 1.37 -25.59
N GLN A 129 13.93 1.91 -26.03
CA GLN A 129 15.25 1.31 -25.84
C GLN A 129 16.01 2.12 -24.79
N LYS A 130 16.60 1.42 -23.82
CA LYS A 130 17.51 2.01 -22.84
C LYS A 130 18.90 2.09 -23.45
N CYS A 131 19.45 3.30 -23.52
CA CYS A 131 20.81 3.55 -23.94
C CYS A 131 21.82 3.23 -22.82
N PRO A 132 23.10 2.98 -23.14
CA PRO A 132 24.15 2.73 -22.14
C PRO A 132 24.31 3.86 -21.10
N ASN A 133 24.01 5.10 -21.50
CA ASN A 133 24.04 6.28 -20.61
C ASN A 133 22.82 6.38 -19.66
N GLY A 134 21.94 5.37 -19.64
CA GLY A 134 20.76 5.33 -18.78
C GLY A 134 19.56 6.15 -19.28
N THR A 135 19.66 6.78 -20.44
CA THR A 135 18.53 7.49 -21.07
C THR A 135 17.67 6.55 -21.91
N TYR A 136 16.40 6.91 -22.10
CA TYR A 136 15.46 6.17 -22.92
C TYR A 136 15.19 6.90 -24.24
N VAL A 137 15.33 6.18 -25.35
CA VAL A 137 14.93 6.63 -26.69
C VAL A 137 13.71 5.83 -27.14
N LYS A 138 12.72 6.53 -27.68
CA LYS A 138 11.55 5.88 -28.27
C LYS A 138 11.97 5.33 -29.63
N ILE A 139 11.77 4.04 -29.84
CA ILE A 139 11.96 3.39 -31.13
C ILE A 139 10.57 3.08 -31.69
N SER A 140 10.33 3.50 -32.93
CA SER A 140 8.99 3.45 -33.53
C SER A 140 8.61 2.03 -33.95
#